data_AF-A0A6N7LC00-F1
#
_entry.id   AF-A0A6N7LC00-F1
#
_cell.length_a   1.000
_cell.length_b   1.000
_cell.length_c   1.000
_cell.angle_alpha   90.00
_cell.angle_beta   90.00
_cell.angle_gamma   90.00
#
_symmetry.space_group_name_H-M   'P 1'
#
loop_
_entity.id
_entity.type
_entity.pdbx_description
1 polymer ?
#
loop_
_entity_poly.entity_id
_entity_poly.type
_entity_poly.pdbx_seq_one_letter_code
_entity_poly.pdbx_strand_id
1 'polypeptide(L)'
;MIRGTLSALAIVAAAVPASGQSISERLNDYPTEARADYVFGCMATNGQSRAALGKCACSIDVIASILPYDKYVQAETVLSLQQVGGEQTAMFKSAAVPRTMVADLRRAQAEAEMLCF
;
A
#
# COMPACT_ATOMS: atom_id res chain seq x y z
N MET A 1 13.25 -54.06 -32.49
CA MET A 1 11.98 -54.82 -32.47
C MET A 1 11.59 -54.92 -31.00
N ILE A 2 10.58 -54.29 -30.42
CA ILE A 2 9.18 -54.01 -30.81
C ILE A 2 8.62 -53.02 -29.76
N ARG A 3 7.89 -51.99 -30.22
CA ARG A 3 6.71 -51.29 -29.63
C ARG A 3 6.73 -51.02 -28.10
N GLY A 4 6.71 -49.79 -27.61
CA GLY A 4 5.90 -48.65 -28.04
C GLY A 4 4.73 -48.47 -27.08
N THR A 5 4.83 -47.50 -26.16
CA THR A 5 3.69 -46.80 -25.53
C THR A 5 4.22 -45.48 -24.98
N LEU A 6 4.15 -44.42 -25.81
CA LEU A 6 4.13 -43.05 -25.30
C LEU A 6 2.85 -42.91 -24.49
N SER A 7 2.94 -42.96 -23.17
CA SER A 7 1.85 -42.49 -22.30
C SER A 7 1.95 -40.97 -22.25
N ALA A 8 1.17 -40.33 -23.13
CA ALA A 8 0.92 -38.91 -23.08
C ALA A 8 0.26 -38.58 -21.73
N LEU A 9 1.04 -38.06 -20.78
CA LEU A 9 0.51 -37.47 -19.57
C LEU A 9 -0.18 -36.18 -20.00
N ALA A 10 -1.49 -36.28 -20.24
CA ALA A 10 -2.35 -35.16 -20.55
C ALA A 10 -2.26 -34.15 -19.40
N ILE A 11 -1.54 -33.05 -19.63
CA ILE A 11 -1.65 -31.84 -18.84
C ILE A 11 -3.07 -31.34 -19.08
N VAL A 12 -4.02 -31.78 -18.24
CA VAL A 12 -5.30 -31.12 -18.10
C VAL A 12 -4.97 -29.76 -17.50
N ALA A 13 -4.78 -28.77 -18.37
CA ALA A 13 -4.81 -27.38 -18.01
C ALA A 13 -6.22 -27.08 -17.50
N ALA A 14 -6.43 -27.35 -16.21
CA ALA A 14 -7.53 -26.78 -15.48
C ALA A 14 -7.36 -25.27 -15.63
N ALA A 15 -8.21 -24.67 -16.45
CA ALA A 15 -8.41 -23.24 -16.50
C ALA A 15 -8.94 -22.83 -15.12
N VAL A 16 -8.03 -22.70 -14.16
CA VAL A 16 -8.27 -21.92 -12.96
C VAL A 16 -8.56 -20.51 -13.44
N PRO A 17 -9.78 -19.98 -13.26
CA PRO A 17 -9.98 -18.58 -13.52
C PRO A 17 -9.00 -17.84 -12.59
N ALA A 18 -8.19 -16.96 -13.17
CA ALA A 18 -7.37 -16.01 -12.42
C ALA A 18 -8.30 -14.98 -11.75
N SER A 19 -9.22 -15.44 -10.91
CA SER A 19 -10.07 -14.62 -10.05
C SER A 19 -9.33 -14.41 -8.74
N GLY A 20 -8.27 -13.60 -8.79
CA GLY A 20 -7.46 -13.28 -7.61
C GLY A 20 -7.57 -11.84 -7.14
N GLN A 21 -8.13 -10.93 -7.94
CA GLN A 21 -8.20 -9.51 -7.60
C GLN A 21 -9.59 -8.95 -7.89
N SER A 22 -10.17 -8.26 -6.91
CA SER A 22 -11.39 -7.48 -7.11
C SER A 22 -11.14 -6.38 -8.17
N ILE A 23 -12.21 -5.86 -8.79
CA ILE A 23 -12.09 -4.68 -9.68
C ILE A 23 -11.47 -3.51 -8.92
N SER A 24 -11.79 -3.38 -7.63
CA SER A 24 -11.18 -2.40 -6.74
C SER A 24 -9.67 -2.60 -6.65
N GLU A 25 -9.16 -3.79 -6.34
CA GLU A 25 -7.70 -4.06 -6.28
C GLU A 25 -6.97 -3.83 -7.60
N ARG A 26 -7.66 -3.98 -8.74
CA ARG A 26 -7.07 -3.66 -10.05
C ARG A 26 -6.98 -2.16 -10.32
N LEU A 27 -7.78 -1.34 -9.63
CA LEU A 27 -7.83 0.12 -9.81
C LEU A 27 -7.18 0.89 -8.64
N ASN A 28 -7.17 0.29 -7.45
CA ASN A 28 -6.59 0.79 -6.21
C ASN A 28 -6.33 -0.41 -5.28
N ASP A 29 -5.07 -0.66 -4.97
CA ASP A 29 -4.62 -1.78 -4.14
C ASP A 29 -4.81 -1.55 -2.62
N TYR A 30 -5.31 -0.38 -2.21
CA TYR A 30 -5.57 -0.07 -0.81
C TYR A 30 -6.92 -0.65 -0.37
N PRO A 31 -6.96 -1.47 0.69
CA PRO A 31 -8.20 -1.92 1.30
C PRO A 31 -9.09 -0.75 1.72
N THR A 32 -10.41 -0.96 1.69
CA THR A 32 -11.37 0.10 2.01
C THR A 32 -11.22 0.58 3.45
N GLU A 33 -10.96 -0.34 4.38
CA GLU A 33 -10.67 -0.02 5.77
C GLU A 33 -9.42 0.88 5.91
N ALA A 34 -8.34 0.59 5.19
CA ALA A 34 -7.10 1.39 5.25
C ALA A 34 -7.33 2.81 4.74
N ARG A 35 -8.10 2.96 3.65
CA ARG A 35 -8.50 4.27 3.14
C ARG A 35 -9.35 5.04 4.14
N ALA A 36 -10.31 4.35 4.77
CA ALA A 36 -11.18 4.97 5.78
C ALA A 36 -10.38 5.43 7.00
N ASP A 37 -9.48 4.60 7.52
CA ASP A 37 -8.63 4.91 8.67
C ASP A 37 -7.74 6.12 8.39
N TYR A 38 -7.11 6.17 7.20
CA TYR A 38 -6.35 7.34 6.77
C TYR A 38 -7.22 8.60 6.75
N VAL A 39 -8.42 8.53 6.17
CA VAL A 39 -9.33 9.68 6.07
C VAL A 39 -9.74 10.17 7.45
N PHE A 40 -10.05 9.26 8.39
CA PHE A 40 -10.36 9.63 9.77
C PHE A 40 -9.17 10.32 10.45
N GLY A 41 -7.96 9.79 10.30
CA GLY A 41 -6.74 10.40 10.83
C GLY A 41 -6.46 11.77 10.24
N CYS A 42 -6.59 11.91 8.92
CA CYS A 42 -6.40 13.17 8.21
C CYS A 42 -7.41 14.25 8.64
N MET A 43 -8.69 13.90 8.79
CA MET A 43 -9.71 14.84 9.26
C MET A 43 -9.48 15.26 10.72
N ALA A 44 -8.86 14.42 11.55
CA ALA A 44 -8.57 14.76 12.94
C ALA A 44 -7.62 15.97 13.04
N THR A 45 -6.74 16.17 12.05
CA THR A 45 -5.79 17.30 12.01
C THR A 45 -6.20 18.42 11.06
N ASN A 46 -7.03 18.13 10.04
CA ASN A 46 -7.44 19.10 9.00
C ASN A 46 -8.90 19.58 9.13
N GLY A 47 -9.59 19.18 10.20
CA GLY A 47 -10.96 19.57 10.50
C GLY A 47 -11.98 18.48 10.18
N GLN A 48 -13.01 18.37 11.01
CA GLN A 48 -14.05 17.34 10.92
C GLN A 48 -15.26 17.82 10.09
N SER A 49 -14.99 18.29 8.86
CA SER A 49 -16.03 18.84 7.97
C SER A 49 -16.19 18.04 6.68
N ARG A 50 -17.31 18.24 5.98
CA ARG A 50 -17.53 17.62 4.66
C ARG A 50 -16.50 18.06 3.62
N ALA A 51 -15.99 19.29 3.73
CA ALA A 51 -14.93 19.79 2.85
C ALA A 51 -13.60 19.06 3.13
N ALA A 52 -13.23 18.91 4.40
CA ALA A 52 -12.04 18.17 4.80
C ALA A 52 -12.12 16.69 4.41
N LEU A 53 -13.30 16.06 4.54
CA LEU A 53 -13.53 14.70 4.03
C LEU A 53 -13.16 14.58 2.54
N GLY A 54 -13.55 15.57 1.71
CA GLY A 54 -13.21 15.59 0.29
C GLY A 54 -11.70 15.70 0.04
N LYS A 55 -11.02 16.60 0.74
CA LYS A 55 -9.56 16.77 0.63
C LYS A 55 -8.79 15.54 1.11
N CYS A 56 -9.17 14.97 2.26
CA CYS A 56 -8.55 13.78 2.82
C CYS A 56 -8.78 12.54 1.93
N ALA A 57 -9.96 12.40 1.32
CA ALA A 57 -10.22 11.34 0.35
C ALA A 57 -9.36 11.50 -0.92
N CYS A 58 -9.26 12.72 -1.45
CA CYS A 58 -8.34 13.04 -2.55
C CYS A 58 -6.90 12.65 -2.21
N SER A 59 -6.44 13.00 -1.01
CA SER A 59 -5.06 12.76 -0.58
C SER A 59 -4.69 11.28 -0.57
N ILE A 60 -5.56 10.40 -0.03
CA ILE A 60 -5.26 8.96 -0.03
C ILE A 60 -5.32 8.35 -1.43
N ASP A 61 -6.18 8.85 -2.30
CA ASP A 61 -6.26 8.37 -3.69
C ASP A 61 -5.01 8.77 -4.50
N VAL A 62 -4.46 9.97 -4.26
CA VAL A 62 -3.17 10.39 -4.84
C VAL A 62 -2.03 9.53 -4.29
N ILE A 63 -1.98 9.30 -2.97
CA ILE A 63 -0.96 8.44 -2.36
C ILE A 63 -0.99 7.03 -2.97
N ALA A 64 -2.18 6.42 -3.10
CA ALA A 64 -2.35 5.09 -3.68
C ALA A 64 -1.94 5.03 -5.16
N SER A 65 -2.01 6.16 -5.89
CA SER A 65 -1.55 6.22 -7.28
C SER A 65 -0.02 6.21 -7.43
N ILE A 66 0.71 6.55 -6.36
CA ILE A 66 2.18 6.72 -6.37
C ILE A 66 2.87 5.57 -5.60
N LEU A 67 2.30 5.14 -4.49
CA LEU A 67 2.92 4.22 -3.54
C LEU A 67 2.05 2.96 -3.40
N PRO A 68 2.58 1.76 -3.70
CA PRO A 68 1.86 0.51 -3.46
C PRO A 68 1.55 0.30 -1.97
N TYR A 69 0.43 -0.34 -1.67
CA TYR A 69 -0.07 -0.54 -0.31
C TYR A 69 0.95 -1.24 0.61
N ASP A 70 1.66 -2.26 0.12
CA ASP A 70 2.70 -2.94 0.89
C ASP A 70 3.82 -1.99 1.34
N LYS A 71 4.18 -1.01 0.51
CA LYS A 71 5.20 -0.01 0.81
C LYS A 71 4.69 1.04 1.78
N TYR A 72 3.41 1.39 1.68
CA TYR A 72 2.74 2.24 2.64
C TYR A 72 2.77 1.62 4.05
N VAL A 73 2.37 0.35 4.19
CA VAL A 73 2.38 -0.36 5.48
C VAL A 73 3.80 -0.49 6.05
N GLN A 74 4.79 -0.77 5.19
CA GLN A 74 6.21 -0.79 5.60
C GLN A 74 6.66 0.57 6.16
N ALA A 75 6.34 1.66 5.47
CA ALA A 75 6.71 3.01 5.91
C ALA A 75 5.99 3.42 7.21
N GLU A 76 4.70 3.13 7.36
CA GLU A 76 3.95 3.37 8.60
C GLU A 76 4.51 2.56 9.77
N THR A 77 4.87 1.30 9.53
CA THR A 77 5.49 0.44 10.54
C THR A 77 6.82 1.04 11.02
N VAL A 78 7.66 1.50 10.09
CA VAL A 78 8.91 2.20 10.43
C VAL A 78 8.63 3.46 11.25
N LEU A 79 7.65 4.28 10.85
CA LEU A 79 7.29 5.50 11.58
C LEU A 79 6.79 5.19 13.01
N SER A 80 5.97 4.15 13.17
CA SER A 80 5.50 3.68 14.49
C SER A 80 6.67 3.27 15.38
N LEU A 81 7.60 2.47 14.85
CA LEU A 81 8.80 2.04 15.59
C LEU A 81 9.74 3.20 15.94
N GLN A 82 9.79 4.25 15.11
CA GLN A 82 10.59 5.45 15.41
C GLN A 82 10.01 6.30 16.55
N GLN A 83 8.70 6.22 16.79
CA GLN A 83 8.02 6.91 17.90
C GLN A 83 8.29 6.22 19.25
N VAL A 84 8.55 4.92 19.24
CA VAL A 84 8.95 4.18 20.43
C VAL A 84 10.35 4.65 20.86
N GLY A 85 10.50 5.06 22.13
CA GLY A 85 11.78 5.51 22.67
C GLY A 85 12.76 4.35 22.90
N GLY A 86 14.05 4.65 23.03
CA GLY A 86 15.09 3.69 23.41
C GLY A 86 16.18 3.50 22.35
N GLU A 87 17.31 2.93 22.78
CA GLU A 87 18.50 2.73 21.93
C GLU A 87 18.20 1.83 20.71
N GLN A 88 17.31 0.86 20.88
CA GLN A 88 16.88 -0.07 19.83
C GLN A 88 16.18 0.64 18.65
N THR A 89 15.65 1.85 18.84
CA THR A 89 14.99 2.60 17.76
C THR A 89 15.95 3.43 16.92
N ALA A 90 17.22 3.54 17.35
CA ALA A 90 18.27 4.21 16.59
C ALA A 90 18.52 3.54 15.23
N MET A 91 18.35 2.22 15.12
CA MET A 91 18.50 1.51 13.83
C MET A 91 17.42 1.94 12.84
N PHE A 92 16.17 2.11 13.28
CA PHE A 92 15.05 2.50 12.42
C PHE A 92 15.13 3.96 11.98
N LYS A 93 15.87 4.80 12.72
CA LYS A 93 16.13 6.21 12.37
C LYS A 93 17.34 6.40 11.46
N SER A 94 18.34 5.52 11.54
CA SER A 94 19.64 5.71 10.87
C SER A 94 19.90 4.80 9.67
N ALA A 95 19.31 3.60 9.64
CA ALA A 95 19.53 2.66 8.56
C ALA A 95 18.94 3.13 7.23
N ALA A 96 19.62 2.79 6.13
CA ALA A 96 19.26 3.23 4.79
C ALA A 96 17.87 2.73 4.35
N VAL A 97 17.55 1.45 4.58
CA VAL A 97 16.30 0.83 4.12
C VAL A 97 15.04 1.44 4.81
N PRO A 98 14.99 1.58 6.15
CA PRO A 98 13.89 2.28 6.80
C PRO A 98 13.72 3.73 6.33
N ARG A 99 14.84 4.43 6.07
CA ARG A 99 14.80 5.81 5.57
C ARG A 99 14.22 5.92 4.17
N THR A 100 14.55 5.01 3.26
CA THR A 100 14.00 5.04 1.89
C THR A 100 12.51 4.77 1.90
N MET A 101 12.04 3.81 2.72
CA MET A 101 10.60 3.52 2.88
C MET A 101 9.83 4.78 3.32
N VAL A 102 10.34 5.49 4.34
CA VAL A 102 9.72 6.73 4.82
C VAL A 102 9.84 7.84 3.77
N ALA A 103 10.95 7.95 3.06
CA ALA A 103 11.15 8.98 2.04
C ALA A 103 10.15 8.84 0.87
N ASP A 104 9.89 7.61 0.42
CA ASP A 104 8.91 7.35 -0.64
C ASP A 104 7.49 7.73 -0.20
N LEU A 105 7.11 7.38 1.04
CA LEU A 105 5.83 7.82 1.62
C LEU A 105 5.75 9.36 1.73
N ARG A 106 6.81 10.02 2.21
CA ARG A 106 6.83 11.48 2.34
C ARG A 106 6.75 12.18 0.99
N ARG A 107 7.33 11.60 -0.07
CA ARG A 107 7.19 12.12 -1.44
C ARG A 107 5.74 12.02 -1.92
N ALA A 108 5.10 10.87 -1.77
CA ALA A 108 3.69 10.69 -2.14
C ALA A 108 2.78 11.64 -1.34
N GLN A 109 3.05 11.83 -0.05
CA GLN A 109 2.32 12.79 0.79
C GLN A 109 2.52 14.24 0.34
N ALA A 110 3.73 14.63 -0.08
CA ALA A 110 3.99 15.98 -0.57
C ALA A 110 3.24 16.28 -1.89
N GLU A 111 3.14 15.30 -2.78
CA GLU A 111 2.35 15.41 -4.01
C GLU A 111 0.86 15.50 -3.71
N ALA A 112 0.37 14.67 -2.77
CA ALA A 112 -1.01 14.73 -2.30
C ALA A 112 -1.37 16.09 -1.67
N GLU A 113 -0.45 16.66 -0.87
CA GLU A 113 -0.63 18.01 -0.29
C GLU A 113 -0.80 19.06 -1.39
N MET A 114 0.10 19.08 -2.38
CA MET A 114 0.06 20.05 -3.47
C MET A 114 -1.20 19.95 -4.35
N LEU A 115 -1.76 18.76 -4.52
CA LEU A 115 -2.90 18.52 -5.40
C LEU A 115 -4.26 18.66 -4.69
N CYS A 116 -4.33 18.31 -3.40
CA CYS A 116 -5.61 18.15 -2.71
C CYS A 116 -5.87 19.20 -1.62
N PHE A 117 -4.85 19.89 -1.10
CA PHE A 117 -4.98 20.83 0.02
C PHE A 117 -4.80 22.29 -0.38
#